data_AF-A0A7S6N7B1-F1
#
_entry.id   AF-A0A7S6N7B1-F1
#
_cell.length_a   1.000
_cell.length_b   1.000
_cell.length_c   1.000
_cell.angle_alpha   90.00
_cell.angle_beta   90.00
_cell.angle_gamma   90.00
#
_symmetry.space_group_name_H-M   'P 1'
#
loop_
_entity.id
_entity.type
_entity.pdbx_description
1 polymer ?
#
loop_
_entity_poly.entity_id
_entity_poly.type
_entity_poly.pdbx_seq_one_letter_code
_entity_poly.pdbx_strand_id
1 'polypeptide(L)'
;MRRPATRLALALGLALLAASPGAIGAAAAGSASRIERRVLYYEITGSTAAGLRAALDQAGPVDDAGRRWDGYTAWHLRWQPLTRMSDGACVLEHVEALLWIDVTLPRWQPPADADPGLERQWRRYLGALQAHEAGHEKIVRDAAAALRKAIERLREAPDCDSFRRAADAAADRVLARFRAREQEYDRRSRHGARQGAHFP
;
A
#
# COMPACT_ATOMS: atom_id res chain seq x y z
N MET A 1 -89.72 38.91 8.31
CA MET A 1 -89.86 38.24 9.62
C MET A 1 -88.58 37.46 9.93
N ARG A 2 -88.04 37.65 11.14
CA ARG A 2 -87.13 36.78 11.93
C ARG A 2 -85.83 36.24 11.30
N ARG A 3 -84.69 36.72 11.84
CA ARG A 3 -83.40 36.01 11.88
C ARG A 3 -83.48 34.82 12.84
N PRO A 4 -82.67 33.76 12.61
CA PRO A 4 -81.81 33.30 13.70
C PRO A 4 -80.36 33.02 13.26
N ALA A 5 -79.52 32.89 14.28
CA ALA A 5 -78.07 32.92 14.27
C ALA A 5 -77.41 31.53 14.23
N THR A 6 -76.07 31.54 14.34
CA THR A 6 -75.16 30.48 14.87
C THR A 6 -74.80 29.35 13.90
N ARG A 7 -73.58 28.78 13.81
CA ARG A 7 -72.39 28.74 14.71
C ARG A 7 -71.08 28.74 13.93
N LEU A 8 -70.07 29.36 14.54
CA LEU A 8 -68.64 29.19 14.26
C LEU A 8 -68.24 27.76 14.65
N ALA A 9 -67.56 27.01 13.79
CA ALA A 9 -66.86 25.78 14.14
C ALA A 9 -65.38 25.94 13.79
N LEU A 10 -64.56 26.16 14.82
CA LEU A 10 -63.11 26.20 14.77
C LEU A 10 -62.61 24.75 14.66
N ALA A 11 -62.11 24.35 13.50
CA ALA A 11 -61.44 23.05 13.35
C ALA A 11 -59.97 23.21 13.75
N LEU A 12 -59.63 22.78 14.97
CA LEU A 12 -58.25 22.65 15.44
C LEU A 12 -57.63 21.43 14.74
N GLY A 13 -56.87 21.67 13.66
CA GLY A 13 -56.12 20.62 12.98
C GLY A 13 -54.90 20.21 13.81
N LEU A 14 -54.96 19.05 14.45
CA LEU A 14 -53.84 18.41 15.14
C LEU A 14 -52.85 17.89 14.08
N ALA A 15 -51.72 18.57 13.89
CA ALA A 15 -50.65 18.09 13.01
C ALA A 15 -49.89 16.94 13.71
N LEU A 16 -50.13 15.70 13.28
CA LEU A 16 -49.27 14.56 13.62
C LEU A 16 -47.92 14.70 12.89
N LEU A 17 -46.87 15.02 13.64
CA LEU A 17 -45.48 14.89 13.17
C LEU A 17 -45.14 13.41 13.03
N ALA A 18 -45.16 12.89 11.80
CA ALA A 18 -44.64 11.57 11.49
C ALA A 18 -43.11 11.58 11.65
N ALA A 19 -42.62 11.04 12.77
CA ALA A 19 -41.20 10.79 12.96
C ALA A 19 -40.74 9.73 11.97
N SER A 20 -39.96 10.14 10.96
CA SER A 20 -39.35 9.22 10.01
C SER A 20 -38.25 8.43 10.72
N PRO A 21 -38.26 7.08 10.69
CA PRO A 21 -37.15 6.30 11.20
C PRO A 21 -35.90 6.62 10.37
N GLY A 22 -34.91 7.22 11.01
CA GLY A 22 -33.62 7.49 10.39
C GLY A 22 -32.99 6.19 9.91
N ALA A 23 -32.69 6.12 8.61
CA ALA A 23 -31.94 5.02 8.04
C ALA A 23 -30.56 4.98 8.69
N ILE A 24 -30.33 3.96 9.53
CA ILE A 24 -28.99 3.61 10.01
C ILE A 24 -28.24 3.12 8.77
N GLY A 25 -27.41 4.00 8.20
CA GLY A 25 -26.49 3.60 7.15
C GLY A 25 -25.58 2.51 7.69
N ALA A 26 -25.69 1.30 7.16
CA ALA A 26 -24.72 0.26 7.40
C ALA A 26 -23.35 0.82 6.99
N ALA A 27 -22.46 1.00 7.95
CA ALA A 27 -21.07 1.27 7.66
C ALA A 27 -20.57 0.09 6.82
N ALA A 28 -20.29 0.34 5.54
CA ALA A 28 -19.63 -0.64 4.70
C ALA A 28 -18.33 -1.03 5.43
N ALA A 29 -18.24 -2.28 5.88
CA ALA A 29 -17.01 -2.82 6.45
C ALA A 29 -15.93 -2.64 5.37
N GLY A 30 -15.09 -1.63 5.55
CA GLY A 30 -14.04 -1.31 4.61
C GLY A 30 -13.17 -2.56 4.48
N SER A 31 -13.12 -3.14 3.29
CA SER A 31 -12.23 -4.25 2.96
C SER A 31 -10.86 -3.97 3.55
N ALA A 32 -10.45 -4.76 4.55
CA ALA A 32 -9.29 -4.44 5.36
C ALA A 32 -8.03 -4.85 4.58
N SER A 33 -7.30 -3.86 4.08
CA SER A 33 -5.91 -4.09 3.69
C SER A 33 -5.07 -4.14 4.96
N ARG A 34 -4.35 -5.25 5.18
CA ARG A 34 -3.31 -5.30 6.21
C ARG A 34 -1.97 -5.06 5.54
N ILE A 35 -1.19 -4.15 6.10
CA ILE A 35 0.18 -3.90 5.66
C ILE A 35 1.11 -4.12 6.83
N GLU A 36 2.02 -5.08 6.69
CA GLU A 36 3.10 -5.35 7.63
C GLU A 36 4.40 -4.82 7.03
N ARG A 37 5.07 -3.96 7.79
CA ARG A 37 6.31 -3.32 7.36
C ARG A 37 7.40 -3.60 8.38
N ARG A 38 8.55 -4.08 7.93
CA ARG A 38 9.75 -4.24 8.76
C ARG A 38 10.93 -3.49 8.15
N VAL A 39 11.82 -3.01 9.03
CA VAL A 39 13.13 -2.51 8.63
C VAL A 39 14.17 -3.46 9.20
N LEU A 40 14.95 -4.06 8.31
CA LEU A 40 16.05 -4.95 8.60
C LEU A 40 17.36 -4.19 8.42
N TYR A 41 18.37 -4.58 9.19
CA TYR A 41 19.69 -3.96 9.10
C TYR A 41 20.76 -5.02 8.96
N TYR A 42 21.77 -4.73 8.13
CA TYR A 42 23.03 -5.44 8.11
C TYR A 42 24.12 -4.49 8.61
N GLU A 43 24.97 -4.98 9.50
CA GLU A 43 26.02 -4.19 10.11
C GLU A 43 27.24 -4.13 9.19
N ILE A 44 27.84 -2.95 9.06
CA ILE A 44 29.12 -2.75 8.37
C ILE A 44 30.11 -2.03 9.29
N THR A 45 31.40 -2.23 9.04
CA THR A 45 32.50 -1.60 9.77
C THR A 45 33.48 -0.95 8.81
N GLY A 46 34.24 0.04 9.30
CA GLY A 46 35.23 0.76 8.50
C GLY A 46 35.50 2.15 9.07
N SER A 47 36.71 2.66 8.82
CA SER A 47 37.16 4.00 9.23
C SER A 47 37.46 4.92 8.05
N THR A 48 37.32 4.43 6.82
CA THR A 48 37.51 5.20 5.57
C THR A 48 36.34 5.01 4.63
N ALA A 49 36.14 5.97 3.72
CA ALA A 49 35.05 5.89 2.74
C ALA A 49 35.16 4.67 1.82
N ALA A 50 36.38 4.34 1.36
CA ALA A 50 36.65 3.14 0.56
C ALA A 50 36.42 1.85 1.35
N GLY A 51 36.79 1.81 2.64
CA GLY A 51 36.53 0.66 3.50
C GLY A 51 35.04 0.38 3.68
N LEU A 52 34.24 1.43 3.87
CA LEU A 52 32.79 1.32 3.96
C LEU A 52 32.15 0.91 2.63
N ARG A 53 32.63 1.43 1.49
CA ARG A 53 32.19 0.98 0.16
C ARG A 53 32.42 -0.52 -0.03
N ALA A 54 33.62 -1.01 0.28
CA ALA A 54 33.94 -2.44 0.21
C ALA A 54 33.05 -3.28 1.15
N ALA A 55 32.75 -2.79 2.36
CA ALA A 55 31.87 -3.47 3.30
C ALA A 55 30.42 -3.56 2.79
N LEU A 56 29.90 -2.50 2.15
CA LEU A 56 28.60 -2.52 1.48
C LEU A 56 28.58 -3.56 0.33
N ASP A 57 29.61 -3.57 -0.51
CA ASP A 57 29.74 -4.50 -1.65
C ASP A 57 29.88 -5.97 -1.22
N GLN A 58 30.27 -6.22 0.03
CA GLN A 58 30.39 -7.56 0.59
C GLN A 58 29.12 -8.00 1.33
N ALA A 59 28.50 -7.09 2.10
CA ALA A 59 27.45 -7.43 3.07
C ALA A 59 26.03 -7.09 2.62
N GLY A 60 25.86 -6.25 1.58
CA GLY A 60 24.56 -5.78 1.13
C GLY A 60 23.59 -6.90 0.75
N PRO A 61 22.26 -6.69 0.81
CA PRO A 61 21.27 -7.68 0.38
C PRO A 61 21.47 -8.11 -1.08
N VAL A 62 21.02 -9.34 -1.39
CA VAL A 62 21.05 -9.92 -2.74
C VAL A 62 19.62 -10.12 -3.22
N ASP A 63 19.32 -9.69 -4.45
CA ASP A 63 18.02 -9.89 -5.09
C ASP A 63 17.86 -11.31 -5.68
N ASP A 64 16.67 -11.63 -6.18
CA ASP A 64 16.36 -12.94 -6.78
C ASP A 64 17.21 -13.25 -8.02
N ALA A 65 17.81 -12.23 -8.66
CA ALA A 65 18.71 -12.38 -9.80
C ALA A 65 20.19 -12.51 -9.38
N GLY A 66 20.47 -12.59 -8.07
CA GLY A 66 21.83 -12.72 -7.54
C GLY A 66 22.63 -11.41 -7.52
N ARG A 67 21.99 -10.25 -7.76
CA ARG A 67 22.67 -8.95 -7.73
C ARG A 67 22.66 -8.38 -6.32
N ARG A 68 23.78 -7.80 -5.92
CA ARG A 68 23.93 -7.17 -4.60
C ARG A 68 23.58 -5.68 -4.65
N TRP A 69 22.94 -5.20 -3.60
CA TRP A 69 22.50 -3.83 -3.45
C TRP A 69 22.86 -3.25 -2.09
N ASP A 70 22.93 -1.92 -2.02
CA ASP A 70 23.20 -1.19 -0.78
C ASP A 70 21.99 -1.16 0.14
N GLY A 71 20.80 -1.05 -0.44
CA GLY A 71 19.51 -1.19 0.22
C GLY A 71 18.60 -2.04 -0.66
N TYR A 72 17.57 -2.63 -0.06
CA TYR A 72 16.62 -3.43 -0.82
C TYR A 72 15.25 -3.47 -0.15
N THR A 73 14.21 -3.22 -0.95
CA THR A 73 12.81 -3.35 -0.55
C THR A 73 12.23 -4.62 -1.15
N ALA A 74 12.15 -5.67 -0.33
CA ALA A 74 11.45 -6.90 -0.68
C ALA A 74 9.97 -6.78 -0.29
N TRP A 75 9.09 -7.37 -1.08
CA TRP A 75 7.67 -7.37 -0.76
C TRP A 75 6.97 -8.65 -1.19
N HIS A 76 5.88 -8.94 -0.51
CA HIS A 76 4.99 -10.05 -0.84
C HIS A 76 3.55 -9.58 -0.69
N LEU A 77 2.72 -9.82 -1.71
CA LEU A 77 1.31 -9.45 -1.70
C LEU A 77 0.46 -10.69 -1.90
N ARG A 78 -0.43 -10.96 -0.94
CA ARG A 78 -1.49 -11.96 -1.08
C ARG A 78 -2.83 -11.28 -1.16
N TRP A 79 -3.73 -11.88 -1.94
CA TRP A 79 -5.11 -11.45 -2.05
C TRP A 79 -6.05 -12.64 -1.96
N GLN A 80 -7.25 -12.39 -1.44
CA GLN A 80 -8.31 -13.38 -1.37
C GLN A 80 -9.65 -12.70 -1.69
N PRO A 81 -10.25 -12.96 -2.86
CA PRO A 81 -11.62 -12.54 -3.11
C PRO A 81 -12.56 -13.44 -2.30
N LEU A 82 -13.40 -12.82 -1.48
CA LEU A 82 -14.49 -13.50 -0.78
C LEU A 82 -15.77 -13.31 -1.60
N THR A 83 -16.32 -14.45 -2.01
CA THR A 83 -17.37 -14.52 -3.02
C THR A 83 -18.48 -15.44 -2.55
N ARG A 84 -19.70 -15.18 -3.00
CA ARG A 84 -20.84 -16.05 -2.76
C ARG A 84 -21.69 -16.22 -4.02
N MET A 85 -22.47 -17.29 -4.06
CA MET A 85 -23.55 -17.40 -5.04
C MET A 85 -24.72 -16.48 -4.66
N SER A 86 -25.28 -15.79 -5.65
CA SER A 86 -26.50 -14.96 -5.58
C SER A 86 -27.23 -15.09 -6.91
N ASP A 87 -28.52 -15.42 -6.89
CA ASP A 87 -29.39 -15.34 -8.08
C ASP A 87 -28.86 -16.10 -9.30
N GLY A 88 -28.18 -17.23 -9.08
CA GLY A 88 -27.61 -18.07 -10.14
C GLY A 88 -26.23 -17.65 -10.66
N ALA A 89 -25.62 -16.60 -10.08
CA ALA A 89 -24.26 -16.15 -10.40
C ALA A 89 -23.40 -16.03 -9.13
N CYS A 90 -22.08 -16.09 -9.28
CA CYS A 90 -21.15 -15.77 -8.22
C CYS A 90 -20.78 -14.28 -8.23
N VAL A 91 -20.93 -13.64 -7.07
CA VAL A 91 -20.67 -12.21 -6.86
C VAL A 91 -19.55 -12.02 -5.85
N LEU A 92 -18.83 -10.90 -5.95
CA LEU A 92 -17.87 -10.47 -4.95
C LEU A 92 -18.59 -9.89 -3.74
N GLU A 93 -18.22 -10.33 -2.54
CA GLU A 93 -18.61 -9.67 -1.29
C GLU A 93 -17.57 -8.62 -0.91
N HIS A 94 -16.30 -9.04 -0.86
CA HIS A 94 -15.16 -8.16 -0.64
C HIS A 94 -13.86 -8.86 -1.03
N VAL A 95 -12.76 -8.10 -1.05
CA VAL A 95 -11.41 -8.63 -1.28
C VAL A 95 -10.52 -8.29 -0.10
N GLU A 96 -9.83 -9.29 0.43
CA GLU A 96 -8.76 -9.08 1.40
C GLU A 96 -7.43 -8.97 0.66
N ALA A 97 -6.56 -8.06 1.12
CA ALA A 97 -5.20 -7.91 0.60
C ALA A 97 -4.21 -7.75 1.76
N LEU A 98 -3.23 -8.66 1.82
CA LEU A 98 -2.20 -8.71 2.84
C LEU A 98 -0.85 -8.40 2.19
N LEU A 99 -0.24 -7.29 2.57
CA LEU A 99 1.04 -6.82 2.04
C LEU A 99 2.12 -6.89 3.11
N TRP A 100 3.20 -7.61 2.82
CA TRP A 100 4.43 -7.59 3.61
C TRP A 100 5.50 -6.80 2.87
N ILE A 101 6.21 -5.93 3.58
CA ILE A 101 7.30 -5.10 3.06
C ILE A 101 8.48 -5.19 4.03
N ASP A 102 9.61 -5.66 3.54
CA ASP A 102 10.87 -5.71 4.27
C ASP A 102 11.86 -4.77 3.60
N VAL A 103 12.25 -3.72 4.30
CA VAL A 103 13.26 -2.76 3.85
C VAL A 103 14.58 -3.09 4.54
N THR A 104 15.60 -3.48 3.78
CA THR A 104 16.93 -3.80 4.30
C THR A 104 17.88 -2.64 4.05
N LEU A 105 18.56 -2.16 5.10
CA LEU A 105 19.47 -1.00 5.05
C LEU A 105 20.80 -1.29 5.75
N PRO A 106 21.90 -0.63 5.36
CA PRO A 106 23.14 -0.75 6.09
C PRO A 106 23.05 0.01 7.42
N ARG A 107 23.71 -0.53 8.44
CA ARG A 107 23.99 0.17 9.68
C ARG A 107 25.48 0.24 9.90
N TRP A 108 26.00 1.46 10.02
CA TRP A 108 27.37 1.71 10.39
C TRP A 108 27.40 2.40 11.75
N GLN A 109 28.19 1.83 12.66
CA GLN A 109 28.53 2.45 13.93
C GLN A 109 29.94 3.02 13.79
N PRO A 110 30.09 4.36 13.65
CA PRO A 110 31.40 4.96 13.46
C PRO A 110 32.29 4.69 14.69
N PRO A 111 33.58 4.31 14.49
CA PRO A 111 34.52 4.25 15.59
C PRO A 111 34.72 5.65 16.20
N ALA A 112 35.19 5.71 17.45
CA ALA A 112 35.29 6.97 18.21
C ALA A 112 36.20 8.02 17.54
N ASP A 113 37.13 7.58 16.71
CA ASP A 113 38.09 8.40 15.95
C ASP A 113 37.70 8.57 14.47
N ALA A 114 36.47 8.23 14.09
CA ALA A 114 36.00 8.40 12.72
C ALA A 114 36.10 9.86 12.27
N ASP A 115 36.56 10.07 11.03
CA ASP A 115 36.62 11.40 10.45
C ASP A 115 35.21 12.04 10.41
N PRO A 116 35.01 13.27 10.96
CA PRO A 116 33.69 13.90 10.96
C PRO A 116 33.13 14.17 9.56
N GLY A 117 34.00 14.33 8.56
CA GLY A 117 33.64 14.43 7.15
C GLY A 117 33.06 13.12 6.61
N LEU A 118 33.66 11.98 6.96
CA LEU A 118 33.15 10.65 6.63
C LEU A 118 31.75 10.43 7.21
N GLU A 119 31.54 10.76 8.49
CA GLU A 119 30.20 10.68 9.09
C GLU A 119 29.16 11.53 8.38
N ARG A 120 29.51 12.78 8.03
CA ARG A 120 28.61 13.66 7.29
C ARG A 120 28.28 13.08 5.90
N GLN A 121 29.26 12.51 5.22
CA GLN A 121 29.06 11.85 3.93
C GLN A 121 28.13 10.65 4.06
N TRP A 122 28.36 9.80 5.08
CA TRP A 122 27.54 8.64 5.35
C TRP A 122 26.08 9.02 5.63
N ARG A 123 25.84 10.01 6.50
CA ARG A 123 24.48 10.47 6.82
C ARG A 123 23.73 10.97 5.59
N ARG A 124 24.38 11.72 4.69
CA ARG A 124 23.75 12.17 3.44
C ARG A 124 23.39 11.00 2.54
N TYR A 125 24.31 10.07 2.34
CA TYR A 125 24.09 8.87 1.56
C TYR A 125 22.96 8.01 2.12
N LEU A 126 23.00 7.68 3.42
CA LEU A 126 22.01 6.81 4.04
C LEU A 126 20.62 7.44 3.98
N GLY A 127 20.50 8.76 4.17
CA GLY A 127 19.23 9.46 4.00
C GLY A 127 18.69 9.38 2.57
N ALA A 128 19.56 9.48 1.57
CA ALA A 128 19.17 9.32 0.17
C ALA A 128 18.80 7.87 -0.19
N LEU A 129 19.52 6.88 0.34
CA LEU A 129 19.20 5.47 0.18
C LEU A 129 17.85 5.14 0.81
N GLN A 130 17.60 5.61 2.03
CA GLN A 130 16.30 5.48 2.71
C GLN A 130 15.17 6.10 1.88
N ALA A 131 15.41 7.27 1.27
CA ALA A 131 14.42 7.92 0.42
C ALA A 131 14.16 7.13 -0.88
N HIS A 132 15.18 6.47 -1.43
CA HIS A 132 15.04 5.59 -2.59
C HIS A 132 14.18 4.36 -2.24
N GLU A 133 14.51 3.65 -1.14
CA GLU A 133 13.73 2.49 -0.68
C GLU A 133 12.28 2.86 -0.31
N ALA A 134 12.06 4.04 0.28
CA ALA A 134 10.71 4.55 0.55
C ALA A 134 9.90 4.78 -0.74
N GLY A 135 10.57 5.06 -1.86
CA GLY A 135 9.96 5.14 -3.19
C GLY A 135 9.41 3.80 -3.66
N HIS A 136 10.21 2.74 -3.55
CA HIS A 136 9.76 1.36 -3.83
C HIS A 136 8.58 0.97 -2.94
N GLU A 137 8.69 1.20 -1.63
CA GLU A 137 7.60 0.95 -0.69
C GLU A 137 6.29 1.64 -1.12
N LYS A 138 6.36 2.90 -1.56
CA LYS A 138 5.19 3.61 -2.06
C LYS A 138 4.59 2.94 -3.30
N ILE A 139 5.42 2.52 -4.25
CA ILE A 139 4.98 1.85 -5.49
C ILE A 139 4.22 0.55 -5.15
N VAL A 140 4.72 -0.23 -4.19
CA VAL A 140 4.11 -1.49 -3.78
C VAL A 140 2.78 -1.27 -3.04
N ARG A 141 2.69 -0.25 -2.18
CA ARG A 141 1.42 0.13 -1.54
C ARG A 141 0.37 0.56 -2.57
N ASP A 142 0.78 1.32 -3.57
CA ASP A 142 -0.08 1.71 -4.69
C ASP A 142 -0.52 0.48 -5.52
N ALA A 143 0.35 -0.54 -5.65
CA ALA A 143 0.03 -1.80 -6.32
C ALA A 143 -1.09 -2.56 -5.60
N ALA A 144 -0.99 -2.69 -4.27
CA ALA A 144 -2.00 -3.36 -3.46
C ALA A 144 -3.37 -2.66 -3.55
N ALA A 145 -3.40 -1.33 -3.48
CA ALA A 145 -4.63 -0.57 -3.65
C ALA A 145 -5.23 -0.72 -5.07
N ALA A 146 -4.39 -0.68 -6.10
CA ALA A 146 -4.83 -0.83 -7.49
C ALA A 146 -5.34 -2.25 -7.79
N LEU A 147 -4.73 -3.28 -7.17
CA LEU A 147 -5.13 -4.68 -7.30
C LEU A 147 -6.53 -4.88 -6.74
N ARG A 148 -6.78 -4.42 -5.52
CA ARG A 148 -8.10 -4.49 -4.89
C ARG A 148 -9.16 -3.85 -5.77
N LYS A 149 -8.91 -2.62 -6.22
CA LYS A 149 -9.82 -1.90 -7.11
C LYS A 149 -10.08 -2.62 -8.43
N ALA A 150 -9.10 -3.37 -8.94
CA ALA A 150 -9.28 -4.16 -10.15
C ALA A 150 -10.22 -5.36 -9.92
N ILE A 151 -10.08 -6.03 -8.78
CA ILE A 151 -10.95 -7.15 -8.38
C ILE A 151 -12.37 -6.66 -8.06
N GLU A 152 -12.51 -5.54 -7.34
CA GLU A 152 -13.80 -4.89 -7.01
C GLU A 152 -14.61 -4.47 -8.24
N ARG A 153 -13.96 -4.32 -9.40
CA ARG A 153 -14.61 -3.96 -10.67
C ARG A 153 -15.02 -5.15 -11.52
N LEU A 154 -14.69 -6.37 -11.10
CA LEU A 154 -15.13 -7.56 -11.81
C LEU A 154 -16.65 -7.69 -11.72
N ARG A 155 -17.24 -8.13 -12.82
CA ARG A 155 -18.65 -8.50 -12.86
C ARG A 155 -18.83 -9.87 -12.22
N GLU A 156 -20.08 -10.21 -11.93
CA GLU A 156 -20.46 -11.56 -11.55
C GLU A 156 -20.01 -12.60 -12.59
N ALA A 157 -19.82 -13.84 -12.14
CA ALA A 157 -19.41 -14.98 -12.97
C ALA A 157 -20.43 -16.13 -12.81
N PRO A 158 -20.46 -17.12 -13.73
CA PRO A 158 -21.38 -18.26 -13.60
C PRO A 158 -21.17 -19.10 -12.32
N ASP A 159 -19.92 -19.14 -11.84
CA ASP A 159 -19.51 -19.88 -10.65
C ASP A 159 -18.32 -19.17 -9.96
N CYS A 160 -18.08 -19.49 -8.69
CA CYS A 160 -17.05 -18.80 -7.90
C CYS A 160 -15.63 -19.19 -8.27
N ASP A 161 -15.41 -20.30 -8.95
CA ASP A 161 -14.08 -20.69 -9.44
C ASP A 161 -13.72 -19.82 -10.66
N SER A 162 -14.70 -19.58 -11.53
CA SER A 162 -14.61 -18.65 -12.65
C SER A 162 -14.37 -17.22 -12.16
N PHE A 163 -15.05 -16.78 -11.09
CA PHE A 163 -14.77 -15.47 -10.49
C PHE A 163 -13.33 -15.39 -9.97
N ARG A 164 -12.87 -16.40 -9.21
CA ARG A 164 -11.51 -16.44 -8.64
C ARG A 164 -10.44 -16.38 -9.73
N ARG A 165 -10.58 -17.16 -10.81
CA ARG A 165 -9.67 -17.08 -11.98
C ARG A 165 -9.64 -15.68 -12.60
N ALA A 166 -10.79 -15.02 -12.70
CA ALA A 166 -10.87 -13.65 -13.23
C ALA A 166 -10.19 -12.63 -12.28
N ALA A 167 -10.33 -12.83 -10.96
CA ALA A 167 -9.65 -12.04 -9.93
C ALA A 167 -8.14 -12.19 -9.99
N ASP A 168 -7.63 -13.43 -10.10
CA ASP A 168 -6.20 -13.69 -10.23
C ASP A 168 -5.63 -13.07 -11.52
N ALA A 169 -6.33 -13.24 -12.65
CA ALA A 169 -5.91 -12.61 -13.89
C ALA A 169 -5.91 -11.06 -13.81
N ALA A 170 -6.85 -10.46 -13.06
CA ALA A 170 -6.87 -9.02 -12.83
C ALA A 170 -5.72 -8.57 -11.92
N ALA A 171 -5.44 -9.31 -10.85
CA ALA A 171 -4.31 -9.10 -9.96
C ALA A 171 -2.98 -9.17 -10.70
N ASP A 172 -2.76 -10.22 -11.49
CA ASP A 172 -1.53 -10.44 -12.25
C ASP A 172 -1.23 -9.29 -13.22
N ARG A 173 -2.26 -8.79 -13.92
CA ARG A 173 -2.11 -7.62 -14.80
C ARG A 173 -1.69 -6.37 -14.03
N VAL A 174 -2.23 -6.17 -12.82
CA VAL A 174 -1.83 -5.05 -11.97
C VAL A 174 -0.40 -5.24 -11.51
N LEU A 175 -0.03 -6.42 -11.00
CA LEU A 175 1.31 -6.71 -10.51
C LEU A 175 2.37 -6.55 -11.61
N ALA A 176 2.11 -7.07 -12.82
CA ALA A 176 3.02 -6.90 -13.96
C ALA A 176 3.27 -5.42 -14.29
N ARG A 177 2.21 -4.60 -14.28
CA ARG A 177 2.34 -3.13 -14.47
C ARG A 177 3.17 -2.48 -13.38
N PHE A 178 3.01 -2.89 -12.12
CA PHE A 178 3.73 -2.28 -11.01
C PHE A 178 5.19 -2.75 -10.92
N ARG A 179 5.49 -4.01 -11.26
CA ARG A 179 6.89 -4.46 -11.48
C ARG A 179 7.60 -3.61 -12.54
N ALA A 180 6.92 -3.29 -13.64
CA ALA A 180 7.48 -2.38 -14.65
C ALA A 180 7.70 -0.95 -14.11
N ARG A 181 6.88 -0.49 -13.16
CA ARG A 181 7.07 0.81 -12.49
C ARG A 181 8.26 0.83 -11.54
N GLU A 182 8.49 -0.26 -10.80
CA GLU A 182 9.71 -0.40 -9.96
C GLU A 182 10.97 -0.36 -10.83
N GLN A 183 11.00 -1.14 -11.92
CA GLN A 183 12.11 -1.12 -12.87
C GLN A 183 12.34 0.26 -13.50
N GLU A 184 11.26 0.96 -13.85
CA GLU A 184 11.36 2.32 -14.38
C GLU A 184 11.84 3.32 -13.31
N TYR A 185 11.41 3.17 -12.06
CA TYR A 185 11.86 4.00 -10.94
C TYR A 185 13.36 3.84 -10.72
N ASP A 186 13.86 2.61 -10.71
CA ASP A 186 15.29 2.30 -10.67
C ASP A 186 16.05 2.88 -11.86
N ARG A 187 15.54 2.66 -13.08
CA ARG A 187 16.18 3.16 -14.29
C ARG A 187 16.31 4.69 -14.29
N ARG A 188 15.24 5.40 -13.88
CA ARG A 188 15.21 6.87 -13.83
C ARG A 188 16.09 7.44 -12.73
N SER A 189 16.10 6.80 -11.56
CA SER A 189 16.94 7.18 -10.42
C SER A 189 18.38 6.70 -10.54
N ARG A 190 18.69 5.82 -11.51
CA ARG A 190 19.94 5.03 -11.58
C ARG A 190 20.18 4.28 -10.27
N HIS A 191 19.19 3.49 -9.85
CA HIS A 191 19.19 2.75 -8.58
C HIS A 191 19.49 3.68 -7.39
N GLY A 192 18.80 4.82 -7.33
CA GLY A 192 18.98 5.81 -6.26
C GLY A 192 20.15 6.77 -6.41
N ALA A 193 21.12 6.53 -7.30
CA ALA A 193 22.30 7.39 -7.43
C ALA A 193 21.95 8.86 -7.77
N ARG A 194 20.95 9.09 -8.62
CA ARG A 194 20.45 10.45 -8.95
C ARG A 194 19.69 11.13 -7.81
N GLN A 195 19.33 10.38 -6.77
CA GLN A 195 18.73 10.88 -5.54
C GLN A 195 19.79 11.11 -4.45
N GLY A 196 21.06 10.82 -4.72
CA GLY A 196 22.17 10.96 -3.78
C GLY A 196 22.53 9.67 -3.04
N ALA A 197 21.88 8.54 -3.36
CA ALA A 197 22.21 7.23 -2.79
C ALA A 197 23.46 6.64 -3.46
N HIS A 198 24.57 7.37 -3.36
CA HIS A 198 25.86 7.00 -3.91
C HIS A 198 26.94 7.31 -2.87
N PHE A 199 27.72 6.30 -2.51
CA PHE A 199 28.70 6.44 -1.44
C PHE A 199 29.91 5.56 -1.62
N PRO A 200 31.07 6.21 -1.54
CA PRO A 200 31.67 6.91 -2.68
C PRO A 200 31.85 6.00 -3.92
#